data_AF-A0A9X0U5U7-F1
#
_entry.id   AF-A0A9X0U5U7-F1
#
_cell.length_a   1.000
_cell.length_b   1.000
_cell.length_c   1.000
_cell.angle_alpha   90.00
_cell.angle_beta   90.00
_cell.angle_gamma   90.00
#
_symmetry.space_group_name_H-M   'P 1'
#
loop_
_entity.id
_entity.type
_entity.pdbx_description
1 polymer ?
#
loop_
_entity_poly.entity_id
_entity_poly.type
_entity_poly.pdbx_seq_one_letter_code
_entity_poly.pdbx_strand_id
1 'polypeptide(L)'
;MTSIVTADMIWSLSLLITTIPDRKIAPQEMLRSAAALWIANILVFASWYWRLDAGGPREREMRGVHTDGAFLFPQMTLDRDAKRDMGEDQWSPGFIDYLFLAFNVSTAFSPSDSPILSRWAKTLVMIQALISFTTVALLAARAINIL
;
A
#
# COMPACT_ATOMS: atom_id res chain seq x y z
N MET A 1 -20.95 -4.18 3.93
CA MET A 1 -20.30 -3.80 2.65
C MET A 1 -18.77 -3.79 2.75
N THR A 2 -18.18 -3.43 3.90
CA THR A 2 -16.75 -3.58 4.22
C THR A 2 -16.27 -5.03 4.21
N SER A 3 -17.02 -5.97 4.77
CA SER A 3 -16.64 -7.39 4.87
C SER A 3 -16.50 -8.11 3.51
N ILE A 4 -17.29 -7.72 2.51
CA ILE A 4 -17.28 -8.37 1.18
C ILE A 4 -15.99 -8.01 0.44
N VAL A 5 -15.53 -6.76 0.55
CA VAL A 5 -14.33 -6.32 -0.17
C VAL A 5 -13.06 -6.73 0.55
N THR A 6 -13.04 -6.77 1.89
CA THR A 6 -11.92 -7.42 2.59
C THR A 6 -11.84 -8.90 2.25
N ALA A 7 -12.98 -9.61 2.12
CA ALA A 7 -12.99 -11.00 1.67
C ALA A 7 -12.49 -11.14 0.22
N ASP A 8 -12.89 -10.25 -0.69
CA ASP A 8 -12.42 -10.23 -2.09
C ASP A 8 -10.91 -9.96 -2.20
N MET A 9 -10.37 -9.11 -1.33
CA MET A 9 -8.93 -8.83 -1.27
C MET A 9 -8.14 -10.00 -0.67
N ILE A 10 -8.66 -10.63 0.39
CA ILE A 10 -8.06 -11.85 0.97
C ILE A 10 -8.11 -12.99 -0.05
N TRP A 11 -9.20 -13.10 -0.80
CA TRP A 11 -9.36 -14.08 -1.86
C TRP A 11 -8.37 -13.84 -2.99
N SER A 12 -8.27 -12.60 -3.48
CA SER A 12 -7.31 -12.20 -4.51
C SER A 12 -5.86 -12.45 -4.08
N LEU A 13 -5.52 -12.12 -2.83
CA LEU A 13 -4.20 -12.42 -2.26
C LEU A 13 -3.94 -13.93 -2.17
N SER A 14 -4.93 -14.70 -1.72
CA SER A 14 -4.83 -16.16 -1.62
C SER A 14 -4.64 -16.81 -2.98
N LEU A 15 -5.40 -16.37 -3.98
CA LEU A 15 -5.34 -16.85 -5.37
C LEU A 15 -3.98 -16.51 -5.99
N LEU A 16 -3.44 -15.33 -5.69
CA LEU A 16 -2.11 -14.92 -6.13
C LEU A 16 -1.00 -15.79 -5.53
N ILE A 17 -1.07 -16.12 -4.23
CA ILE A 17 -0.08 -16.97 -3.55
C ILE A 17 -0.15 -18.42 -4.07
N THR A 18 -1.35 -18.95 -4.31
CA THR A 18 -1.53 -20.37 -4.69
C THR A 18 -1.31 -20.65 -6.18
N THR A 19 -1.39 -19.65 -7.05
CA THR A 19 -1.21 -19.85 -8.51
C THR A 19 0.27 -19.97 -8.92
N ILE A 20 1.21 -19.61 -8.04
CA ILE A 20 2.64 -19.50 -8.36
C ILE A 20 3.48 -20.79 -8.20
N PRO A 21 3.21 -21.74 -7.29
CA PRO A 21 4.14 -22.85 -7.04
C PRO A 21 4.26 -23.90 -8.15
N ASP A 22 3.37 -23.95 -9.14
CA ASP A 22 3.05 -25.24 -9.78
C ASP A 22 3.56 -25.47 -11.21
N ARG A 23 4.51 -24.67 -11.72
CA ARG A 23 5.07 -24.95 -13.06
C ARG A 23 6.60 -24.87 -13.08
N LYS A 24 7.21 -25.75 -13.88
CA LYS A 24 8.61 -25.63 -14.34
C LYS A 24 8.70 -24.42 -15.27
N ILE A 25 8.72 -23.24 -14.68
CA ILE A 25 8.55 -21.96 -15.38
C ILE A 25 9.91 -21.46 -15.92
N ALA A 26 9.93 -21.02 -17.16
CA ALA A 26 11.09 -20.39 -17.78
C ALA A 26 11.47 -19.09 -17.03
N PRO A 27 12.75 -18.67 -16.97
CA PRO A 27 13.19 -17.52 -16.17
C PRO A 27 12.39 -16.23 -16.43
N GLN A 28 12.00 -16.00 -17.69
CA GLN A 28 11.21 -14.82 -18.10
C GLN A 28 9.77 -14.83 -17.56
N GLU A 29 9.10 -15.99 -17.55
CA GLU A 29 7.75 -16.12 -17.01
C GLU A 29 7.73 -15.98 -15.49
N MET A 30 8.82 -16.37 -14.83
CA MET A 30 8.98 -16.22 -13.38
C MET A 30 9.16 -14.73 -13.00
N LEU A 31 9.95 -13.98 -13.77
CA LEU A 31 10.08 -12.52 -13.63
C LEU A 31 8.73 -11.82 -13.83
N ARG A 32 7.96 -12.21 -14.85
CA ARG A 32 6.61 -11.66 -15.08
C ARG A 32 5.67 -11.96 -13.92
N SER A 33 5.70 -13.17 -13.39
CA SER A 33 4.87 -13.58 -12.26
C SER A 33 5.25 -12.85 -10.97
N ALA A 34 6.56 -12.68 -10.70
CA ALA A 34 7.04 -11.92 -9.56
C ALA A 34 6.69 -10.42 -9.67
N ALA A 35 6.81 -9.83 -10.87
CA ALA A 35 6.39 -8.45 -11.12
C ALA A 35 4.88 -8.28 -10.94
N ALA A 36 4.07 -9.22 -11.44
CA ALA A 36 2.62 -9.21 -11.23
C ALA A 36 2.25 -9.31 -9.75
N LEU A 37 2.92 -10.19 -8.99
CA LEU A 37 2.71 -10.31 -7.54
C LEU A 37 3.10 -9.04 -6.79
N TRP A 38 4.22 -8.43 -7.17
CA TRP A 38 4.68 -7.17 -6.59
C TRP A 38 3.70 -6.01 -6.86
N ILE A 39 3.19 -5.87 -8.09
CA ILE A 39 2.17 -4.86 -8.44
C ILE A 39 0.87 -5.13 -7.67
N ALA A 40 0.42 -6.39 -7.61
CA ALA A 40 -0.79 -6.75 -6.88
C ALA A 40 -0.67 -6.42 -5.37
N ASN A 41 0.49 -6.69 -4.77
CA ASN A 41 0.76 -6.32 -3.38
C ASN A 41 0.59 -4.80 -3.15
N ILE A 42 1.14 -3.97 -4.05
CA ILE A 42 0.97 -2.51 -3.98
C ILE A 42 -0.50 -2.11 -4.06
N LEU A 43 -1.24 -2.63 -5.03
CA LEU A 43 -2.65 -2.26 -5.25
C LEU A 43 -3.55 -2.71 -4.09
N VAL A 44 -3.31 -3.90 -3.55
CA VAL A 44 -4.04 -4.45 -2.41
C VAL A 44 -3.80 -3.57 -1.18
N PHE A 45 -2.55 -3.30 -0.82
CA PHE A 45 -2.27 -2.49 0.36
C PHE A 45 -2.70 -1.03 0.20
N ALA A 46 -2.54 -0.43 -0.99
CA ALA A 46 -3.08 0.90 -1.30
C ALA A 46 -4.60 0.96 -1.06
N SER A 47 -5.33 -0.06 -1.51
CA SER A 47 -6.78 -0.16 -1.31
C SER A 47 -7.15 -0.34 0.16
N TRP A 48 -6.37 -1.12 0.93
CA TRP A 48 -6.56 -1.26 2.37
C TRP A 48 -6.30 0.05 3.10
N TYR A 49 -5.20 0.75 2.82
CA TYR A 49 -4.92 2.04 3.44
C TYR A 49 -5.99 3.07 3.09
N TRP A 50 -6.36 3.17 1.81
CA TRP A 50 -7.44 4.04 1.33
C TRP A 50 -8.76 3.81 2.06
N ARG A 51 -9.05 2.57 2.46
CA ARG A 51 -10.35 2.21 3.02
C ARG A 51 -10.39 2.17 4.54
N LEU A 52 -9.29 1.83 5.18
CA LEU A 52 -9.19 1.69 6.64
C LEU A 52 -8.76 2.99 7.31
N ASP A 53 -8.08 3.89 6.60
CA ASP A 53 -7.67 5.16 7.18
C ASP A 53 -8.88 6.10 7.45
N ALA A 54 -8.83 6.90 8.52
CA ALA A 54 -9.87 7.86 8.93
C ALA A 54 -11.34 7.40 8.79
N GLY A 55 -11.66 6.14 9.15
CA GLY A 55 -13.02 5.59 9.12
C GLY A 55 -13.55 5.23 7.71
N GLY A 56 -12.73 5.43 6.68
CA GLY A 56 -13.06 5.16 5.28
C GLY A 56 -13.56 6.40 4.52
N PRO A 57 -13.66 6.30 3.17
CA PRO A 57 -13.89 7.46 2.30
C PRO A 57 -15.17 8.25 2.61
N ARG A 58 -16.23 7.57 3.07
CA ARG A 58 -17.49 8.22 3.46
C ARG A 58 -17.36 9.10 4.72
N GLU A 59 -16.60 8.66 5.71
CA GLU A 59 -16.42 9.46 6.93
C GLU A 59 -15.46 10.64 6.70
N ARG A 60 -14.49 10.50 5.78
CA ARG A 60 -13.61 11.60 5.35
C ARG A 60 -14.36 12.71 4.63
N GLU A 61 -15.22 12.34 3.67
CA GLU A 61 -16.00 13.30 2.88
C GLU A 61 -17.01 14.07 3.76
N MET A 62 -17.54 13.43 4.82
CA MET A 62 -18.43 14.08 5.79
C MET A 62 -17.71 15.01 6.78
N ARG A 63 -16.42 14.79 7.06
CA ARG A 63 -15.66 15.60 8.03
C ARG A 63 -15.01 16.84 7.41
N GLY A 64 -14.79 16.87 6.10
CA GLY A 64 -14.28 18.05 5.35
C GLY A 64 -12.82 18.46 5.64
N VAL A 65 -12.22 18.00 6.76
CA VAL A 65 -10.81 18.22 7.11
C VAL A 65 -10.23 16.94 7.72
N HIS A 66 -9.10 16.46 7.17
CA HIS A 66 -8.45 15.23 7.62
C HIS A 66 -7.43 15.52 8.74
N THR A 67 -7.91 15.68 9.97
CA THR A 67 -7.06 15.98 11.14
C THR A 67 -6.67 14.75 11.99
N ASP A 68 -7.33 13.61 11.79
CA ASP A 68 -7.20 12.43 12.66
C ASP A 68 -7.15 11.12 11.84
N GLY A 69 -6.06 10.96 11.09
CA GLY A 69 -5.75 9.79 10.26
C GLY A 69 -4.72 8.86 10.90
N ALA A 70 -4.77 7.59 10.53
CA ALA A 70 -3.74 6.59 10.81
C ALA A 70 -2.41 6.85 10.08
N PHE A 71 -2.46 7.63 9.00
CA PHE A 71 -1.30 8.15 8.26
C PHE A 71 -1.31 9.67 8.30
N LEU A 72 -0.15 10.25 8.63
CA LEU A 72 0.06 11.69 8.55
C LEU A 72 0.70 12.00 7.21
N PHE A 73 0.07 12.85 6.42
CA PHE A 73 0.64 13.31 5.15
C PHE A 73 1.27 14.70 5.34
N PRO A 74 2.30 15.09 4.57
CA PRO A 74 2.98 16.38 4.71
C PRO A 74 2.03 17.58 4.69
N GLN A 75 1.00 17.51 3.86
CA GLN A 75 -0.05 18.52 3.71
C GLN A 75 -0.79 18.78 5.03
N MET A 76 -0.82 17.81 5.95
CA MET A 76 -1.43 17.97 7.27
C MET A 76 -0.58 18.83 8.20
N THR A 77 0.75 18.83 8.02
CA THR A 77 1.72 19.59 8.84
C THR A 77 1.96 21.02 8.36
N LEU A 78 1.43 21.43 7.20
CA LEU A 78 1.50 22.83 6.79
C LEU A 78 0.74 23.73 7.77
N ASP A 79 1.31 24.91 8.00
CA ASP A 79 0.70 25.95 8.82
C ASP A 79 -0.59 26.48 8.18
N ARG A 80 -1.52 27.01 8.99
CA ARG A 80 -2.85 27.42 8.49
C ARG A 80 -2.78 28.50 7.41
N ASP A 81 -1.86 29.44 7.55
CA ASP A 81 -1.68 30.50 6.56
C ASP A 81 -1.13 29.94 5.23
N ALA A 82 -0.22 28.97 5.29
CA ALA A 82 0.30 28.29 4.11
C ALA A 82 -0.76 27.41 3.42
N LYS A 83 -1.64 26.74 4.19
CA LYS A 83 -2.79 25.99 3.63
C LYS A 83 -3.75 26.91 2.89
N ARG A 84 -4.02 28.09 3.44
CA ARG A 84 -4.91 29.07 2.83
C ARG A 84 -4.33 29.66 1.55
N ASP A 85 -3.04 29.96 1.53
CA ASP A 85 -2.33 30.45 0.34
C ASP A 85 -2.26 29.40 -0.79
N MET A 86 -2.23 28.12 -0.44
CA MET A 86 -2.26 27.00 -1.41
C MET A 86 -3.69 26.56 -1.78
N GLY A 87 -4.73 27.13 -1.16
CA GLY A 87 -6.12 26.72 -1.38
C GLY A 87 -6.47 25.33 -0.81
N GLU A 88 -5.68 24.83 0.14
CA GLU A 88 -5.76 23.49 0.74
C GLU A 88 -6.50 23.45 2.08
N ASP A 89 -7.32 24.47 2.39
CA ASP A 89 -8.06 24.58 3.66
C ASP A 89 -8.99 23.39 3.97
N GLN A 90 -9.37 22.62 2.94
CA GLN A 90 -10.20 21.40 3.05
C GLN A 90 -9.52 20.17 2.44
N TRP A 91 -8.18 20.16 2.38
CA TRP A 91 -7.45 19.06 1.75
C TRP A 91 -7.71 17.72 2.45
N SER A 92 -7.94 16.68 1.64
CA SER A 92 -8.10 15.29 2.06
C SER A 92 -7.29 14.39 1.15
N PRO A 93 -6.57 13.39 1.68
CA PRO A 93 -5.76 12.50 0.87
C PRO A 93 -6.65 11.70 -0.10
N GLY A 94 -6.20 11.62 -1.36
CA GLY A 94 -6.79 10.89 -2.49
C GLY A 94 -6.20 9.48 -2.67
N PHE A 95 -6.83 8.61 -3.48
CA PHE A 95 -6.37 7.21 -3.61
C PHE A 95 -4.92 7.10 -4.07
N ILE A 96 -4.49 8.06 -4.90
CA ILE A 96 -3.13 8.17 -5.39
C ILE A 96 -2.11 8.40 -4.26
N ASP A 97 -2.48 9.13 -3.19
CA ASP A 97 -1.57 9.35 -2.05
C ASP A 97 -1.28 8.04 -1.30
N TYR A 98 -2.30 7.18 -1.17
CA TYR A 98 -2.13 5.85 -0.56
C TYR A 98 -1.48 4.84 -1.51
N LEU A 99 -1.69 4.98 -2.82
CA LEU A 99 -0.95 4.21 -3.82
C LEU A 99 0.53 4.56 -3.80
N PHE A 100 0.85 5.85 -3.70
CA PHE A 100 2.22 6.33 -3.55
C PHE A 100 2.84 5.80 -2.24
N LEU A 101 2.11 5.86 -1.12
CA LEU A 101 2.56 5.27 0.15
C LEU A 101 2.84 3.77 0.01
N ALA A 102 1.91 3.01 -0.55
CA ALA A 102 2.08 1.57 -0.74
C ALA A 102 3.24 1.24 -1.69
N PHE A 103 3.43 2.02 -2.75
CA PHE A 103 4.57 1.89 -3.65
C PHE A 103 5.89 2.08 -2.88
N ASN A 104 6.04 3.17 -2.13
CA ASN A 104 7.26 3.47 -1.36
C ASN A 104 7.56 2.40 -0.30
N VAL A 105 6.55 1.91 0.42
CA VAL A 105 6.69 0.80 1.38
C VAL A 105 7.16 -0.48 0.67
N SER A 106 6.65 -0.76 -0.52
CA SER A 106 6.99 -1.98 -1.27
C SER A 106 8.37 -1.91 -1.93
N THR A 107 8.81 -0.71 -2.33
CA THR A 107 10.14 -0.49 -2.93
C THR A 107 11.25 -0.38 -1.89
N ALA A 108 10.92 -0.14 -0.61
CA ALA A 108 11.85 0.22 0.46
C ALA A 108 12.70 1.48 0.20
N PHE A 109 12.54 2.12 -0.96
CA PHE A 109 12.93 3.50 -1.23
C PHE A 109 11.81 4.40 -0.73
N SER A 110 12.03 5.16 0.35
CA SER A 110 11.10 6.21 0.79
C SER A 110 11.89 7.42 1.28
N PRO A 111 11.64 8.64 0.75
CA PRO A 111 11.75 9.83 1.58
C PRO A 111 10.62 9.72 2.60
N SER A 112 10.93 9.61 3.89
CA SER A 112 9.92 9.26 4.91
C SER A 112 9.10 10.49 5.31
N ASP A 113 8.24 10.96 4.40
CA ASP A 113 7.47 12.19 4.61
C ASP A 113 6.08 11.91 5.21
N SER A 114 5.68 10.64 5.40
CA SER A 114 4.38 10.28 5.99
C SER A 114 4.49 9.42 7.26
N PRO A 115 4.46 10.02 8.47
CA PRO A 115 4.44 9.30 9.73
C PRO A 115 3.24 8.36 9.87
N ILE A 116 3.49 7.12 10.26
CA ILE A 116 2.46 6.11 10.54
C ILE A 116 2.05 6.24 12.00
N LEU A 117 0.87 6.82 12.25
CA LEU A 117 0.40 7.18 13.60
C LEU A 117 -0.26 5.99 14.31
N SER A 118 -1.08 5.21 13.59
CA SER A 118 -1.89 4.16 14.22
C SER A 118 -1.17 2.82 14.37
N ARG A 119 -1.46 2.08 15.45
CA ARG A 119 -0.86 0.77 15.74
C ARG A 119 -1.18 -0.27 14.66
N TRP A 120 -2.42 -0.32 14.17
CA TRP A 120 -2.81 -1.26 13.11
C TRP A 120 -2.12 -0.93 11.77
N ALA A 121 -1.96 0.35 11.47
CA ALA A 121 -1.30 0.81 10.25
C ALA A 121 0.19 0.43 10.25
N LYS A 122 0.87 0.52 11.40
CA LYS A 122 2.23 0.02 11.58
C LYS A 122 2.32 -1.47 11.26
N THR A 123 1.41 -2.27 11.79
CA THR A 123 1.37 -3.72 11.51
C THR A 123 1.14 -4.01 10.03
N LEU A 124 0.20 -3.33 9.36
CA LEU A 124 -0.03 -3.55 7.93
C LEU A 124 1.19 -3.16 7.08
N VAL A 125 1.82 -2.03 7.38
CA VAL A 125 3.05 -1.60 6.68
C VAL A 125 4.17 -2.61 6.88
N MET A 126 4.34 -3.15 8.09
CA MET A 126 5.30 -4.23 8.36
C MET A 126 4.99 -5.49 7.54
N ILE A 127 3.72 -5.90 7.44
CA ILE A 127 3.31 -7.06 6.64
C ILE A 127 3.57 -6.82 5.15
N GLN A 128 3.23 -5.64 4.63
CA GLN A 128 3.47 -5.29 3.23
C GLN A 128 4.96 -5.30 2.89
N ALA A 129 5.80 -4.73 3.76
CA ALA A 129 7.24 -4.72 3.60
C ALA A 129 7.81 -6.15 3.62
N LEU A 130 7.33 -7.01 4.52
CA LEU A 130 7.75 -8.41 4.61
C LEU A 130 7.41 -9.19 3.34
N ILE A 131 6.18 -9.05 2.82
CA ILE A 131 5.74 -9.70 1.56
C ILE A 131 6.61 -9.22 0.39
N SER A 132 6.87 -7.91 0.31
CA SER A 132 7.71 -7.33 -0.74
C SER A 132 9.15 -7.88 -0.66
N PHE A 133 9.71 -7.91 0.55
CA PHE A 133 11.04 -8.45 0.80
C PHE A 133 11.15 -9.93 0.44
N THR A 134 10.20 -10.76 0.86
CA THR A 134 10.17 -12.19 0.51
C THR A 134 10.07 -12.40 -1.00
N THR A 135 9.29 -11.58 -1.70
CA THR A 135 9.16 -11.63 -3.16
C THR A 135 10.51 -11.39 -3.85
N VAL A 136 11.23 -10.35 -3.42
CA VAL A 136 12.57 -10.02 -3.94
C VAL A 136 13.59 -11.11 -3.58
N ALA A 137 13.57 -11.61 -2.34
CA ALA A 137 14.48 -12.66 -1.88
C ALA A 137 14.29 -13.98 -2.64
N LEU A 138 13.05 -14.38 -2.89
CA LEU A 138 12.72 -15.56 -3.70
C LEU A 138 13.22 -15.39 -5.14
N LEU A 139 13.04 -14.21 -5.72
CA LEU A 139 13.53 -13.91 -7.07
C LEU A 139 15.07 -14.01 -7.14
N ALA A 140 15.77 -13.42 -6.17
CA ALA A 140 17.23 -13.47 -6.08
C ALA A 140 17.76 -14.90 -5.88
N ALA A 141 17.18 -15.67 -4.96
CA ALA A 141 17.58 -17.06 -4.70
C ALA A 141 17.42 -17.93 -5.95
N ARG A 142 16.33 -17.74 -6.72
CA ARG A 142 16.13 -18.43 -7.99
C ARG A 142 17.10 -17.99 -9.07
N ALA A 143 17.39 -16.69 -9.18
CA ALA A 143 18.36 -16.19 -10.15
C ALA A 143 19.74 -16.81 -9.95
N ILE A 144 20.17 -16.97 -8.68
CA ILE A 144 21.42 -17.65 -8.33
C ILE A 144 21.36 -19.14 -8.69
N ASN A 145 20.25 -19.82 -8.42
CA ASN A 145 20.10 -21.25 -8.70
C ASN A 145 19.97 -21.59 -10.21
N ILE A 146 19.77 -20.60 -11.07
CA ILE A 146 19.68 -20.75 -12.53
C ILE A 146 21.03 -20.43 -13.21
N LEU A 147 21.94 -19.72 -12.53
CA LEU A 147 23.31 -19.44 -12.99
C LEU A 147 24.22 -20.64 -12.77
#